data_AF-A0A143QHJ6-F1
#
_entry.id   AF-A0A143QHJ6-F1
#
_cell.length_a   1.000
_cell.length_b   1.000
_cell.length_c   1.000
_cell.angle_alpha   90.00
_cell.angle_beta   90.00
_cell.angle_gamma   90.00
#
_symmetry.space_group_name_H-M   'P 1'
#
loop_
_entity.id
_entity.type
_entity.pdbx_description
1 polymer ?
#
loop_
_entity_poly.entity_id
_entity_poly.type
_entity_poly.pdbx_seq_one_letter_code
_entity_poly.pdbx_strand_id
1 'polypeptide(L)' 'MVAAELSVHAWDLATALGRGTDDFDQTVAEEGMVFMSANMTDERRGGAFDPEQPAPDGANAYERIAAFAGRTVRRS' A
#
# COMPACT_ATOMS: atom_id res chain seq x y z
N MET A 1 -11.23 -6.00 1.09
CA MET A 1 -11.02 -5.91 -0.38
C MET A 1 -11.03 -4.47 -0.84
N VAL A 2 -12.19 -3.77 -0.88
CA VAL A 2 -12.30 -2.40 -1.43
C VAL A 2 -11.34 -1.41 -0.79
N ALA A 3 -11.23 -1.40 0.55
CA ALA A 3 -10.29 -0.51 1.25
C ALA A 3 -8.83 -0.77 0.83
N ALA A 4 -8.44 -2.04 0.66
CA ALA A 4 -7.07 -2.39 0.26
C ALA A 4 -6.76 -1.90 -1.17
N GLU A 5 -7.64 -2.20 -2.13
CA GLU A 5 -7.50 -1.78 -3.54
C GLU A 5 -7.46 -0.25 -3.66
N LEU A 6 -8.40 0.44 -3.01
CA LEU A 6 -8.48 1.90 -3.08
C LEU A 6 -7.30 2.56 -2.36
N SER A 7 -6.81 2.01 -1.25
CA SER A 7 -5.65 2.59 -0.56
C SER A 7 -4.38 2.48 -1.39
N VAL A 8 -4.14 1.33 -2.04
CA VAL A 8 -3.01 1.17 -2.96
C VAL A 8 -3.09 2.16 -4.11
N HIS A 9 -4.25 2.28 -4.76
CA HIS A 9 -4.41 3.18 -5.90
C HIS A 9 -4.50 4.66 -5.52
N ALA A 10 -4.96 4.99 -4.32
CA ALA A 10 -4.87 6.35 -3.78
C ALA A 10 -3.40 6.75 -3.58
N TRP A 11 -2.56 5.83 -3.08
CA TRP A 11 -1.11 6.04 -3.00
C TRP A 11 -0.46 6.20 -4.39
N ASP A 12 -0.85 5.36 -5.36
CA ASP A 12 -0.36 5.47 -6.75
C ASP A 12 -0.66 6.86 -7.33
N LEU A 13 -1.90 7.33 -7.15
CA LEU A 13 -2.35 8.63 -7.64
C LEU A 13 -1.66 9.80 -6.92
N ALA A 14 -1.55 9.77 -5.58
CA ALA A 14 -0.86 10.80 -4.82
C ALA A 14 0.60 10.91 -5.26
N THR A 15 1.29 9.78 -5.39
CA THR A 15 2.68 9.70 -5.86
C THR A 15 2.83 10.26 -7.28
N ALA A 16 1.94 9.88 -8.21
CA ALA A 16 1.95 10.41 -9.58
C ALA A 16 1.74 11.93 -9.65
N LEU A 17 1.05 12.51 -8.66
CA LEU A 17 0.84 13.94 -8.51
C LEU A 17 1.94 14.65 -7.70
N GLY A 18 2.97 13.92 -7.24
CA GLY A 18 4.05 14.46 -6.41
C GLY A 18 3.58 14.87 -5.02
N ARG A 19 2.53 14.23 -4.49
CA ARG A 19 1.97 14.48 -3.15
C ARG A 19 2.23 13.30 -2.21
N GLY A 20 2.38 13.59 -0.93
CA GLY A 20 2.35 12.57 0.12
C GLY A 20 0.92 12.19 0.50
N THR A 21 0.79 11.21 1.39
CA THR A 21 -0.48 10.69 1.92
C THR A 21 -0.60 10.89 3.43
N ASP A 22 0.19 11.78 4.00
CA ASP A 22 0.23 12.03 5.45
C ASP A 22 -1.05 12.69 5.98
N ASP A 23 -1.79 13.40 5.12
CA ASP A 23 -3.06 14.05 5.43
C ASP A 23 -4.29 13.15 5.22
N PHE A 24 -4.09 11.93 4.71
CA PHE A 24 -5.19 10.98 4.53
C PHE A 24 -5.59 10.35 5.86
N ASP A 25 -6.82 9.84 5.94
CA ASP A 25 -7.23 8.97 7.05
C ASP A 25 -6.49 7.64 6.96
N GLN A 26 -5.54 7.44 7.87
CA GLN A 26 -4.67 6.27 7.90
C GLN A 26 -5.43 4.97 8.19
N THR A 27 -6.56 5.04 8.91
CA THR A 27 -7.34 3.86 9.31
C THR A 27 -7.86 3.07 8.10
N VAL A 28 -8.13 3.75 6.98
CA VAL A 28 -8.59 3.11 5.73
C VAL A 28 -7.50 2.18 5.16
N ALA A 29 -6.24 2.62 5.15
CA ALA A 29 -5.13 1.80 4.70
C ALA A 29 -4.75 0.71 5.71
N GLU A 30 -4.91 0.96 7.01
CA GLU A 30 -4.71 -0.05 8.06
C GLU A 30 -5.71 -1.21 7.94
N GLU A 31 -7.01 -0.91 7.79
CA GLU A 31 -8.06 -1.91 7.54
C GLU A 31 -7.84 -2.65 6.21
N GLY A 32 -7.39 -1.91 5.19
CA GLY A 32 -6.95 -2.48 3.93
C GLY A 32 -5.82 -3.49 4.11
N MET A 33 -4.81 -3.15 4.92
CA MET A 33 -3.65 -3.99 5.21
C MET A 33 -4.05 -5.28 5.95
N VAL A 34 -4.95 -5.19 6.94
CA VAL A 34 -5.47 -6.38 7.65
C VAL A 34 -6.10 -7.35 6.66
N PHE A 35 -6.94 -6.86 5.76
CA PHE A 35 -7.55 -7.71 4.73
C PHE A 35 -6.51 -8.27 3.76
N MET A 36 -5.60 -7.42 3.25
CA MET A 36 -4.67 -7.76 2.18
C MET A 36 -3.63 -8.78 2.66
N SER A 37 -3.02 -8.56 3.82
CA SER A 37 -2.05 -9.49 4.41
C SER A 37 -2.65 -10.87 4.74
N ALA A 38 -3.92 -10.93 5.14
CA ALA A 38 -4.59 -12.20 5.43
C ALA A 38 -4.95 -13.03 4.17
N ASN A 39 -5.08 -12.38 3.01
CA ASN A 39 -5.60 -13.02 1.80
C ASN A 39 -4.57 -13.14 0.67
N MET A 40 -3.57 -12.27 0.64
CA MET A 40 -2.61 -12.10 -0.45
C MET A 40 -1.25 -12.70 -0.09
N THR A 41 -1.22 -14.01 0.16
CA THR A 41 0.04 -14.76 0.30
C THR A 41 0.81 -14.78 -1.01
N ASP A 42 2.11 -15.06 -0.99
CA ASP A 42 2.95 -15.09 -2.19
C ASP A 42 2.38 -15.97 -3.32
N GLU A 43 1.82 -17.14 -2.96
CA GLU A 43 1.16 -18.06 -3.88
C GLU A 43 -0.15 -17.50 -4.46
N ARG A 44 -0.85 -16.64 -3.72
CA ARG A 44 -2.17 -16.09 -4.08
C ARG A 44 -2.12 -14.75 -4.80
N ARG A 45 -0.97 -14.06 -4.79
CA ARG A 45 -0.79 -12.78 -5.49
C ARG A 45 -1.07 -12.90 -6.99
N GLY A 46 -0.78 -14.06 -7.62
CA GLY A 46 -1.30 -14.43 -8.95
C GLY A 46 -1.03 -13.43 -10.08
N GLY A 47 -0.03 -12.55 -9.93
CA GLY A 47 0.26 -11.45 -10.86
C GLY A 47 -0.66 -10.22 -10.72
N ALA A 48 -1.60 -10.20 -9.78
CA ALA A 48 -2.41 -9.02 -9.48
C ALA A 48 -1.58 -7.91 -8.82
N PHE A 49 -0.60 -8.29 -8.01
CA PHE A 49 0.42 -7.42 -7.43
C PHE A 49 1.82 -8.00 -7.63
N ASP A 50 2.80 -7.11 -7.72
CA ASP A 50 4.21 -7.46 -7.71
C ASP A 50 4.63 -8.03 -6.32
N PRO A 51 5.81 -8.67 -6.22
CA PRO A 51 6.33 -9.14 -4.94
C PRO A 51 6.45 -8.01 -3.92
N GLU A 52 6.08 -8.29 -2.68
CA GLU A 52 6.19 -7.34 -1.56
C GLU A 52 7.59 -6.73 -1.48
N GLN A 53 7.63 -5.42 -1.28
CA GLN A 53 8.85 -4.64 -1.09
C GLN A 53 8.97 -4.20 0.37
N PRO A 54 10.19 -4.00 0.87
CA PRO A 54 10.37 -3.42 2.20
C PRO A 54 9.81 -2.00 2.26
N ALA A 55 9.00 -1.71 3.28
CA ALA A 55 8.60 -0.35 3.59
C ALA A 55 9.76 0.39 4.29
N PRO A 56 10.02 1.66 3.95
CA PRO A 56 11.05 2.45 4.64
C PRO A 56 10.67 2.72 6.10
N ASP A 57 11.68 2.97 6.94
CA ASP A 57 11.47 3.38 8.32
C ASP A 57 10.60 4.65 8.39
N GLY A 58 9.63 4.66 9.31
CA GLY A 58 8.69 5.77 9.44
C GLY A 58 7.58 5.81 8.38
N ALA A 59 7.47 4.80 7.51
CA ALA A 59 6.38 4.74 6.54
C ALA A 59 5.00 4.82 7.20
N ASN A 60 4.11 5.61 6.61
CA ASN A 60 2.70 5.72 6.99
C ASN A 60 1.88 4.52 6.46
N ALA A 61 0.59 4.45 6.78
CA ALA A 61 -0.22 3.28 6.47
C ALA A 61 -0.37 3.05 4.95
N TYR A 62 -0.54 4.12 4.17
CA TYR A 62 -0.66 4.05 2.71
C TYR A 62 0.64 3.61 2.03
N GLU A 63 1.78 4.06 2.55
CA GLU A 63 3.08 3.62 2.06
C GLU A 63 3.36 2.16 2.38
N ARG A 64 2.98 1.69 3.57
CA ARG A 64 3.15 0.28 3.94
C ARG A 64 2.31 -0.63 3.05
N ILE A 65 1.04 -0.28 2.80
CA ILE A 65 0.19 -1.10 1.93
C ILE A 65 0.63 -1.03 0.46
N ALA A 66 1.16 0.11 0.00
CA ALA A 66 1.79 0.21 -1.32
C ALA A 66 3.04 -0.68 -1.45
N ALA A 67 3.93 -0.66 -0.44
CA ALA A 67 5.11 -1.52 -0.40
C ALA A 67 4.72 -3.01 -0.35
N PHE A 68 3.72 -3.37 0.45
CA PHE A 68 3.16 -4.71 0.48
C PHE A 68 2.60 -5.14 -0.88
N ALA A 69 1.96 -4.23 -1.61
CA ALA A 69 1.47 -4.42 -2.97
C ALA A 69 2.58 -4.34 -4.05
N GLY A 70 3.84 -4.29 -3.65
CA GLY A 70 5.01 -4.41 -4.51
C GLY A 70 5.57 -3.10 -5.06
N ARG A 71 5.09 -1.94 -4.61
CA ARG A 71 5.65 -0.66 -5.04
C ARG A 71 6.95 -0.32 -4.32
N THR A 72 7.88 0.29 -5.04
CA THR A 72 9.06 0.90 -4.42
C THR A 72 8.68 2.23 -3.78
N VAL A 73 8.65 2.28 -2.46
CA VAL A 73 8.41 3.50 -1.69
C VAL A 73 9.74 4.14 -1.32
N ARG A 74 9.85 5.46 -1.52
CA ARG A 74 11.00 6.26 -1.08
C ARG A 74 10.48 7.44 -0.29
N ARG A 75 10.88 7.57 0.97
CA ARG A 75 10.75 8.82 1.71
C ARG A 75 12.01 9.65 1.48
N SER A 76 11.82 10.91 1.11
CA SER A 76 12.86 11.93 0.96
C SER A 76 13.03 12.73 2.24
#